data_AF-A0A399EMQ2-F1
#
_entry.id   AF-A0A399EMQ2-F1
#
_cell.length_a   1.000
_cell.length_b   1.000
_cell.length_c   1.000
_cell.angle_alpha   90.00
_cell.angle_beta   90.00
_cell.angle_gamma   90.00
#
_symmetry.space_group_name_H-M   'P 1'
#
loop_
_entity.id
_entity.type
_entity.pdbx_description
1 polymer ?
#
loop_
_entity_poly.entity_id
_entity_poly.type
_entity_poly.pdbx_seq_one_letter_code
_entity_poly.pdbx_strand_id
1 'polypeptide(L)'
;MHGWLLLLVFFLSGCTYTFLPLEPERVPFPARPSLTGTLTEREKTVIAQLEVRRMPKPGYIEVRWYLEETVLAERSLWAEGPRRFRFELPRPQEGYYRLIVLLENAPLLQLDLGTPSLPSPPPPPEEPAGS
;
A
#
# COMPACT_ATOMS: atom_id res chain seq x y z
N MET A 1 58.50 -0.40 -41.77
CA MET A 1 57.06 -0.02 -41.91
C MET A 1 56.09 -1.04 -41.33
N HIS A 2 56.46 -2.32 -41.16
CA HIS A 2 55.56 -3.37 -40.61
C HIS A 2 55.33 -3.33 -39.08
N GLY A 3 56.26 -2.75 -38.30
CA GLY A 3 56.14 -2.71 -36.83
C GLY A 3 55.05 -1.76 -36.31
N TRP A 4 54.77 -0.66 -37.02
CA TRP A 4 53.72 0.29 -36.64
C TRP A 4 52.32 -0.30 -36.78
N LEU A 5 52.11 -1.14 -37.80
CA LEU A 5 50.83 -1.78 -38.06
C LEU A 5 50.46 -2.77 -36.94
N LEU A 6 51.44 -3.54 -36.46
CA LEU A 6 51.28 -4.48 -35.34
C LEU A 6 50.96 -3.76 -34.02
N LEU A 7 51.63 -2.62 -33.77
CA LEU A 7 51.39 -1.80 -32.59
C LEU A 7 49.98 -1.20 -32.58
N LEU A 8 49.50 -0.77 -33.76
CA LEU A 8 48.15 -0.24 -33.91
C LEU A 8 47.09 -1.33 -33.68
N VAL A 9 47.28 -2.54 -34.24
CA VAL A 9 46.36 -3.67 -34.02
C VAL A 9 46.27 -4.07 -32.53
N PHE A 10 47.39 -4.02 -31.80
CA PHE A 10 47.43 -4.32 -30.37
C PHE A 10 46.71 -3.27 -29.51
N PHE A 11 46.78 -2.00 -29.88
CA PHE A 11 46.02 -0.94 -29.19
C PHE A 11 44.52 -0.99 -29.52
N LEU A 12 44.13 -1.37 -30.74
CA LEU A 12 42.71 -1.50 -31.09
C LEU A 12 42.05 -2.76 -30.50
N SER A 13 42.78 -3.83 -30.18
CA SER A 13 42.22 -5.03 -29.53
C SER A 13 41.90 -4.84 -28.04
N GLY A 14 42.41 -3.77 -27.41
CA GLY A 14 42.10 -3.40 -26.02
C GLY A 14 40.70 -2.77 -25.83
N CYS A 15 40.02 -2.37 -26.91
CA CYS A 15 38.68 -1.80 -26.87
C CYS A 15 37.57 -2.87 -26.97
N THR A 16 37.76 -4.04 -26.37
CA THR A 16 36.66 -5.00 -26.26
C THR A 16 35.71 -4.54 -25.15
N TYR A 17 34.44 -4.45 -25.54
CA TYR A 17 33.31 -3.98 -24.74
C TYR A 17 33.24 -4.78 -23.43
N THR A 18 33.64 -4.17 -22.30
CA THR A 18 33.59 -4.80 -20.97
C THR A 18 32.17 -4.75 -20.42
N PHE A 19 31.20 -5.23 -21.19
CA PHE A 19 29.84 -5.43 -20.69
C PHE A 19 29.82 -6.79 -20.01
N LEU A 20 30.25 -6.80 -18.74
CA LEU A 20 29.96 -7.89 -17.82
C LEU A 20 28.54 -7.61 -17.31
N PRO A 21 27.48 -8.24 -17.85
CA PRO A 21 26.16 -8.07 -17.29
C PRO A 21 26.22 -8.67 -15.89
N LEU A 22 26.29 -7.80 -14.89
CA LEU A 22 26.08 -8.18 -13.50
C LEU A 22 24.64 -8.66 -13.44
N GLU A 23 24.42 -9.97 -13.57
CA GLU A 23 23.13 -10.60 -13.27
C GLU A 23 22.85 -10.25 -11.79
N PRO A 24 21.88 -9.36 -11.51
CA PRO A 24 21.62 -8.98 -10.14
C PRO A 24 21.21 -10.23 -9.36
N GLU A 25 21.76 -10.40 -8.16
CA GLU A 25 21.40 -11.51 -7.31
C GLU A 25 19.89 -11.51 -7.09
N ARG A 26 19.26 -12.69 -7.22
CA ARG A 26 17.81 -12.82 -6.99
C ARG A 26 17.52 -12.59 -5.51
N VAL A 27 17.08 -11.38 -5.19
CA VAL A 27 16.57 -11.08 -3.85
C VAL A 27 15.22 -11.77 -3.64
N PRO A 28 15.04 -12.56 -2.57
CA PRO A 28 13.75 -13.13 -2.25
C PRO A 28 12.75 -12.01 -1.94
N PHE A 29 11.49 -12.20 -2.31
CA PHE A 29 10.46 -11.26 -1.91
C PHE A 29 10.37 -11.18 -0.39
N PRO A 30 10.19 -9.98 0.19
CA PRO A 30 10.06 -9.85 1.63
C PRO A 30 8.89 -10.67 2.14
N ALA A 31 9.10 -11.35 3.26
CA ALA A 31 8.09 -12.09 4.01
C ALA A 31 7.16 -11.11 4.73
N ARG A 32 6.46 -10.26 3.97
CA ARG A 32 5.48 -9.30 4.49
C ARG A 32 4.04 -9.78 4.24
N PRO A 33 3.12 -9.56 5.19
CA PRO A 33 1.70 -9.71 4.94
C PRO A 33 1.24 -8.82 3.78
N SER A 34 0.27 -9.30 3.02
CA SER A 34 -0.35 -8.53 1.94
C SER A 34 -1.83 -8.84 1.92
N LEU A 35 -2.63 -7.77 1.97
CA LEU A 35 -4.08 -7.83 1.99
C LEU A 35 -4.63 -6.68 1.15
N THR A 36 -5.73 -6.93 0.46
CA THR A 36 -6.52 -5.93 -0.28
C THR A 36 -7.97 -6.00 0.15
N GLY A 37 -8.73 -4.94 -0.09
CA GLY A 37 -10.16 -4.97 0.20
C GLY A 37 -10.97 -3.91 -0.50
N THR A 38 -12.28 -4.07 -0.43
CA THR A 38 -13.28 -3.15 -0.99
C THR A 38 -14.45 -2.98 -0.02
N LEU A 39 -15.08 -1.82 -0.10
CA LEU A 39 -16.33 -1.50 0.59
C LEU A 39 -17.42 -1.30 -0.46
N THR A 40 -18.57 -1.93 -0.27
CA THR A 40 -19.74 -1.76 -1.13
C THR A 40 -20.94 -1.34 -0.29
N GLU A 41 -21.52 -0.19 -0.61
CA GLU A 41 -22.70 0.32 0.09
C GLU A 41 -23.95 -0.54 -0.18
N ARG A 42 -24.70 -0.72 0.90
CA ARG A 42 -26.08 -1.22 0.94
C ARG A 42 -26.86 -0.31 1.88
N GLU A 43 -28.17 -0.21 1.72
CA GLU A 43 -29.01 0.83 2.36
C GLU A 43 -28.61 1.17 3.80
N LYS A 44 -28.62 0.19 4.71
CA LYS A 44 -28.26 0.36 6.14
C LYS A 44 -26.98 -0.38 6.55
N THR A 45 -26.24 -0.92 5.58
CA THR A 45 -25.07 -1.75 5.83
C THR A 45 -23.98 -1.49 4.81
N VAL A 46 -22.75 -1.82 5.15
CA VAL A 46 -21.62 -1.81 4.21
C VAL A 46 -21.09 -3.23 4.11
N ILE A 47 -20.95 -3.73 2.89
CA ILE A 47 -20.32 -5.01 2.64
C ILE A 47 -18.82 -4.78 2.48
N ALA A 48 -18.05 -5.28 3.42
CA ALA A 48 -16.59 -5.28 3.34
C ALA A 48 -16.11 -6.63 2.81
N GLN A 49 -15.30 -6.60 1.75
CA GLN A 49 -14.65 -7.79 1.20
C GLN A 49 -13.14 -7.63 1.36
N LEU A 50 -12.50 -8.57 2.05
CA LEU A 50 -11.04 -8.58 2.23
C LEU A 50 -10.44 -9.82 1.57
N GLU A 51 -9.30 -9.66 0.93
CA GLU A 51 -8.50 -10.72 0.33
C GLU A 51 -7.09 -10.67 0.91
N VAL A 52 -6.77 -11.64 1.75
CA VAL A 52 -5.39 -11.94 2.15
C VAL A 52 -4.71 -12.60 0.98
N ARG A 53 -3.68 -11.95 0.44
CA ARG A 53 -2.87 -12.46 -0.69
C ARG A 53 -1.63 -13.19 -0.20
N ARG A 54 -1.06 -12.74 0.93
CA ARG A 54 0.10 -13.35 1.56
C ARG A 54 0.02 -13.21 3.07
N MET A 55 0.25 -14.30 3.77
CA MET A 55 0.35 -14.33 5.22
C MET A 55 1.54 -15.22 5.61
N PRO A 56 2.73 -14.64 5.88
CA PRO A 56 3.95 -15.41 6.14
C PRO A 56 3.92 -16.22 7.43
N LYS A 57 3.15 -15.78 8.43
CA LYS A 57 2.94 -16.45 9.71
C LYS A 57 1.46 -16.42 10.05
N PRO A 58 0.89 -17.51 10.60
CA PRO A 58 -0.49 -17.49 11.07
C PRO A 58 -0.72 -16.43 12.15
N GLY A 59 -1.86 -15.76 12.10
CA GLY A 59 -2.20 -14.72 13.06
C GLY A 59 -3.64 -14.24 12.97
N TYR A 60 -4.02 -13.40 13.93
CA TYR A 60 -5.33 -12.75 13.96
C TYR A 60 -5.26 -11.40 13.24
N ILE A 61 -6.09 -11.26 12.21
CA ILE A 61 -6.41 -9.99 11.57
C ILE A 61 -7.54 -9.35 12.36
N GLU A 62 -7.32 -8.16 12.86
CA GLU A 62 -8.35 -7.35 13.49
C GLU A 62 -8.95 -6.40 12.46
N VAL A 63 -10.26 -6.23 12.51
CA VAL A 63 -11.01 -5.33 11.64
C VAL A 63 -11.82 -4.41 12.53
N ARG A 64 -11.53 -3.11 12.47
CA ARG A 64 -12.21 -2.07 13.24
C ARG A 64 -12.95 -1.14 12.28
N TRP A 65 -14.25 -0.97 12.52
CA TRP A 65 -15.13 -0.14 11.71
C TRP A 65 -15.56 1.07 12.52
N TYR A 66 -15.25 2.25 11.99
CA TYR A 66 -15.49 3.54 12.64
C TYR A 66 -16.52 4.35 11.88
N LEU A 67 -17.28 5.14 12.63
CA LEU A 67 -17.98 6.34 12.16
C LEU A 67 -17.31 7.53 12.82
N GLU A 68 -16.63 8.35 12.03
CA GLU A 68 -15.71 9.38 12.51
C GLU A 68 -14.69 8.75 13.50
N GLU A 69 -14.69 9.17 14.77
CA GLU A 69 -13.84 8.62 15.83
C GLU A 69 -14.48 7.48 16.64
N THR A 70 -15.75 7.16 16.39
CA THR A 70 -16.51 6.17 17.17
C THR A 70 -16.40 4.78 16.56
N VAL A 71 -15.94 3.79 17.34
CA VAL A 71 -15.95 2.39 16.92
C VAL A 71 -17.39 1.88 16.89
N LEU A 72 -17.85 1.44 15.73
CA LEU A 72 -19.15 0.81 15.53
C LEU A 72 -19.09 -0.72 15.60
N ALA A 73 -18.00 -1.32 15.11
CA ALA A 73 -17.82 -2.76 15.15
C ALA A 73 -16.34 -3.16 15.17
N GLU A 74 -16.06 -4.26 15.85
CA GLU A 74 -14.74 -4.90 15.86
C GLU A 74 -14.90 -6.41 15.61
N ARG A 75 -13.97 -6.98 14.81
CA ARG A 75 -13.93 -8.40 14.49
C ARG A 75 -12.48 -8.89 14.47
N SER A 76 -12.26 -10.12 14.88
CA SER A 76 -10.96 -10.80 14.80
C SER A 76 -11.08 -12.04 13.92
N LEU A 77 -10.13 -12.23 13.00
CA LEU A 77 -10.17 -13.27 11.97
C LEU A 77 -8.85 -14.02 11.96
N TRP A 78 -8.90 -15.34 12.14
CA TRP A 78 -7.71 -16.16 11.99
C TRP A 78 -7.34 -16.34 10.51
N ALA A 79 -6.09 -16.03 10.17
CA ALA A 79 -5.54 -16.22 8.83
C ALA A 79 -4.16 -16.89 8.90
N GLU A 80 -4.01 -18.01 8.18
CA GLU A 80 -2.77 -18.79 8.08
C GLU A 80 -2.18 -18.79 6.66
N GLY A 81 -2.88 -18.17 5.71
CA GLY A 81 -2.51 -18.17 4.30
C GLY A 81 -3.47 -17.31 3.47
N PRO A 82 -3.39 -17.40 2.13
CA PRO A 82 -4.29 -16.69 1.25
C PRO A 82 -5.76 -17.06 1.48
N ARG A 83 -6.61 -16.07 1.74
CA ARG A 83 -8.01 -16.29 2.10
C ARG A 83 -8.85 -15.05 1.81
N ARG A 84 -10.12 -15.26 1.47
CA ARG A 84 -11.11 -14.19 1.35
C ARG A 84 -12.06 -14.18 2.53
N PHE A 85 -12.42 -12.98 2.96
CA PHE A 85 -13.39 -12.73 4.00
C PHE A 85 -14.43 -11.73 3.53
N ARG A 86 -15.66 -11.89 4.02
CA ARG A 86 -16.78 -10.99 3.75
C ARG A 86 -17.51 -10.70 5.06
N PHE A 87 -17.82 -9.44 5.29
CA PHE A 87 -18.55 -8.99 6.48
C PHE A 87 -19.63 -7.99 6.09
N GLU A 88 -20.68 -7.97 6.88
CA GLU A 88 -21.68 -6.90 6.87
C GLU A 88 -21.40 -6.00 8.07
N LEU A 89 -21.21 -4.71 7.79
CA LEU A 89 -20.90 -3.69 8.78
C LEU A 89 -22.09 -2.75 8.92
N PRO A 90 -22.41 -2.28 10.14
CA PRO A 90 -23.53 -1.37 10.35
C PRO A 90 -23.24 0.00 9.75
N ARG A 91 -24.25 0.60 9.11
CA ARG A 91 -24.23 2.00 8.66
C ARG A 91 -25.49 2.70 9.18
N PRO A 92 -25.52 3.08 10.47
CA PRO A 92 -26.73 3.59 11.11
C PRO A 92 -27.18 4.96 10.58
N GLN A 93 -26.25 5.78 10.09
CA GLN A 93 -26.49 7.14 9.62
C GLN A 93 -25.53 7.53 8.48
N GLU A 94 -25.75 8.68 7.86
CA GLU A 94 -24.74 9.26 6.96
C GLU A 94 -23.55 9.83 7.75
N GLY A 95 -22.37 9.83 7.14
CA GLY A 95 -21.13 10.28 7.76
C GLY A 95 -19.90 9.69 7.05
N TYR A 96 -18.72 10.01 7.57
CA TYR A 96 -17.47 9.44 7.11
C TYR A 96 -17.12 8.20 7.93
N TYR A 97 -16.95 7.09 7.24
CA TYR A 97 -16.65 5.81 7.83
C TYR A 97 -15.25 5.34 7.45
N ARG A 98 -14.63 4.60 8.37
CA ARG A 98 -13.28 4.06 8.18
C ARG A 98 -13.21 2.61 8.62
N LEU A 99 -12.74 1.75 7.73
CA LEU A 99 -12.34 0.39 8.05
C LEU A 99 -10.83 0.36 8.24
N ILE A 100 -10.37 0.01 9.44
CA ILE A 100 -8.95 -0.25 9.70
C ILE A 100 -8.76 -1.74 9.89
N VAL A 101 -7.88 -2.32 9.09
CA VAL A 101 -7.45 -3.71 9.19
C VAL A 101 -6.07 -3.73 9.85
N LEU A 102 -5.96 -4.41 10.98
CA LEU A 102 -4.73 -4.52 11.75
C LEU A 102 -4.24 -5.97 11.79
N LEU A 103 -2.93 -6.13 11.92
CA LEU A 103 -2.28 -7.38 12.30
C LEU A 103 -1.31 -7.06 13.43
N GLU A 104 -1.43 -7.75 14.56
CA GLU A 104 -0.59 -7.49 15.75
C GLU A 104 -0.60 -6.00 16.16
N ASN A 105 -1.78 -5.37 16.15
CA ASN A 105 -1.97 -3.92 16.38
C ASN A 105 -1.30 -2.97 15.37
N ALA A 106 -0.67 -3.47 14.31
CA ALA A 106 -0.13 -2.64 13.23
C ALA A 106 -1.16 -2.51 12.09
N PRO A 107 -1.48 -1.29 11.63
CA PRO A 107 -2.41 -1.10 10.51
C PRO A 107 -1.80 -1.61 9.20
N LEU A 108 -2.53 -2.48 8.50
CA LEU A 108 -2.16 -3.04 7.20
C LEU A 108 -2.94 -2.45 6.02
N LEU A 109 -4.21 -2.13 6.25
CA LEU A 109 -5.08 -1.54 5.24
C LEU A 109 -6.07 -0.58 5.92
N GLN A 110 -6.30 0.55 5.25
CA GLN A 110 -7.41 1.44 5.57
C GLN A 110 -8.29 1.57 4.32
N LEU A 111 -9.61 1.48 4.51
CA LEU A 111 -10.60 1.78 3.49
C LEU A 111 -11.57 2.82 4.05
N ASP A 112 -11.82 3.86 3.27
CA ASP A 112 -12.66 4.98 3.67
C ASP A 112 -13.95 4.98 2.84
N LEU A 113 -15.03 5.46 3.44
CA LEU A 113 -16.33 5.61 2.80
C LEU A 113 -16.97 6.93 3.23
N GLY A 114 -17.38 7.75 2.25
CA GLY A 114 -17.95 9.08 2.48
C GLY A 114 -16.92 10.20 2.36
N THR A 115 -17.31 11.40 2.80
CA THR A 115 -16.47 12.61 2.68
C THR A 115 -15.98 13.03 4.06
N PRO A 116 -14.66 13.10 4.30
CA PRO A 116 -14.13 13.54 5.58
C PRO A 116 -14.44 15.01 5.83
N SER A 117 -14.62 15.39 7.10
CA SER A 117 -14.69 16.78 7.51
C SER A 117 -13.28 17.40 7.42
N LEU A 118 -13.09 18.32 6.48
CA LEU A 118 -11.83 19.04 6.31
C LEU A 118 -11.89 20.39 7.03
N PRO A 119 -10.79 20.83 7.67
CA PRO A 119 -10.72 22.19 8.22
C PRO A 119 -10.87 23.22 7.10
N SER A 120 -11.46 24.38 7.42
CA SER A 120 -11.56 25.48 6.46
C SER A 120 -10.17 25.95 6.02
N PRO A 121 -9.98 26.29 4.73
CA PRO A 121 -8.73 26.88 4.27
C PRO A 121 -8.38 28.14 5.08
N PRO A 122 -7.08 28.41 5.33
CA PRO A 122 -6.68 29.67 5.95
C PRO A 122 -7.10 30.86 5.08
N PRO A 123 -7.37 32.03 5.68
CA PRO A 123 -7.70 33.23 4.92
C PRO A 123 -6.54 33.61 3.99
N PRO A 124 -6.82 34.20 2.81
CA PRO A 124 -5.77 34.67 1.91
C PRO A 124 -4.90 35.74 2.60
N PRO A 125 -3.61 35.86 2.22
CA PRO A 125 -2.75 36.91 2.74
C PRO A 125 -3.36 38.30 2.46
N GLU A 126 -3.37 39.18 3.46
CA GLU A 126 -3.74 40.59 3.25
C GLU A 126 -2.75 41.22 2.26
N GLU A 127 -3.24 41.77 1.14
CA GLU A 127 -2.41 42.56 0.24
C GLU A 127 -1.87 43.77 1.02
N PRO A 128 -0.54 44.02 0.98
CA PRO A 128 0.00 45.19 1.64
C PRO A 128 -0.63 46.44 1.01
N ALA A 129 -1.28 47.26 1.83
CA ALA A 129 -1.80 48.54 1.42
C ALA A 129 -0.65 49.34 0.78
N GLY A 130 -0.78 49.61 -0.52
CA GLY A 130 0.21 50.35 -1.29
C GLY A 130 0.61 51.64 -0.59
N SER A 131 1.92 51.85 -0.47
CA SER A 131 2.53 53.12 -0.04
C SER A 131 2.79 54.02 -1.24
#